data_AF-A0A8X6KI33-F1
#
_entry.id   AF-A0A8X6KI33-F1
#
_cell.length_a   1.000
_cell.length_b   1.000
_cell.length_c   1.000
_cell.angle_alpha   90.00
_cell.angle_beta   90.00
_cell.angle_gamma   90.00
#
_symmetry.space_group_name_H-M   'P 1'
#
loop_
_entity.id
_entity.type
_entity.pdbx_description
1 polymer ?
#
loop_
_entity_poly.entity_id
_entity_poly.type
_entity_poly.pdbx_seq_one_letter_code
_entity_poly.pdbx_strand_id
1 'polypeptide(L)'
;MANFPDHMFHIGEIIFISVNTFQKHTRVHIRVYAADDRGILHPTKSGVSLKPEVWSALHSKLSCFRPREDFESAFIIKKDVCVFNHSDKDNVSVSIQRIFQRKDSSFQFVPERVLLNGDNLDQLHDSYELVLKCVKNKLLTYTLSEYVMAEVDRLPEIDSFYYVVDSLHGLHELFESLCKCLTKYVSNTISLFVNPLSG
;
A
#
# COMPACT_ATOMS: atom_id res chain seq x y z
N MET A 1 11.82 -13.19 -19.42
CA MET A 1 11.13 -12.78 -18.18
C MET A 1 10.55 -11.40 -18.41
N ALA A 2 9.24 -11.23 -18.24
CA ALA A 2 8.62 -9.91 -18.36
C ALA A 2 9.17 -9.02 -17.23
N ASN A 3 9.81 -7.91 -17.60
CA ASN A 3 10.36 -6.97 -16.63
C ASN A 3 9.20 -6.10 -16.13
N PHE A 4 8.54 -6.55 -15.07
CA PHE A 4 7.47 -5.76 -14.45
C PHE A 4 8.08 -4.52 -13.80
N PRO A 5 7.33 -3.41 -13.72
CA PRO A 5 7.79 -2.23 -13.00
C PRO A 5 8.17 -2.57 -11.55
N ASP A 6 9.19 -1.89 -10.98
CA ASP A 6 9.71 -2.12 -9.60
C ASP A 6 8.68 -2.01 -8.46
N HIS A 7 7.45 -1.65 -8.77
CA HIS A 7 6.33 -1.50 -7.85
C HIS A 7 5.22 -2.52 -8.09
N MET A 8 5.43 -3.52 -8.96
CA MET A 8 4.53 -4.62 -9.24
C MET A 8 5.18 -5.95 -8.85
N PHE A 9 4.49 -6.73 -8.03
CA PHE A 9 4.96 -8.01 -7.50
C PHE A 9 3.97 -9.09 -7.93
N HIS A 10 4.43 -10.07 -8.71
CA HIS A 10 3.62 -11.22 -9.08
C HIS A 10 3.49 -12.16 -7.89
N ILE A 11 2.27 -12.61 -7.58
CA ILE A 11 2.01 -13.53 -6.47
C ILE A 11 1.27 -14.80 -6.92
N GLY A 12 1.35 -15.13 -8.21
CA GLY A 12 0.79 -16.36 -8.79
C GLY A 12 -0.28 -16.11 -9.84
N GLU A 13 -0.39 -17.04 -10.80
CA GLU A 13 -1.26 -16.98 -11.98
C GLU A 13 -1.26 -15.59 -12.65
N ILE A 14 -2.35 -14.84 -12.49
CA ILE A 14 -2.59 -13.50 -13.03
C ILE A 14 -2.79 -12.47 -11.91
N ILE A 15 -2.36 -12.77 -10.68
CA ILE A 15 -2.54 -11.92 -9.51
C ILE A 15 -1.25 -11.15 -9.21
N PHE A 16 -1.39 -9.83 -9.06
CA PHE A 16 -0.27 -8.95 -8.75
C PHE A 16 -0.59 -8.03 -7.57
N ILE A 17 0.45 -7.75 -6.79
CA ILE A 17 0.46 -6.65 -5.83
C ILE A 17 1.07 -5.43 -6.53
N SER A 18 0.44 -4.26 -6.40
CA SER A 18 1.00 -3.00 -6.90
C SER A 18 0.86 -1.88 -5.88
N VAL A 19 1.85 -0.99 -5.82
CA VAL A 19 1.82 0.18 -4.95
C VAL A 19 1.68 1.44 -5.78
N ASN A 20 0.61 2.21 -5.53
CA ASN A 20 0.34 3.45 -6.24
C ASN A 20 0.02 4.59 -5.25
N THR A 21 0.31 5.82 -5.66
CA THR A 21 -0.08 7.04 -4.96
C THR A 21 -0.92 7.89 -5.90
N PHE A 22 -2.18 8.11 -5.53
CA PHE A 22 -3.11 8.93 -6.30
C PHE A 22 -3.83 9.90 -5.36
N GLN A 23 -3.92 11.18 -5.74
CA GLN A 23 -4.58 12.22 -4.94
C GLN A 23 -4.20 12.17 -3.44
N LYS A 24 -2.90 12.23 -3.12
CA LYS A 24 -2.38 12.19 -1.73
C LYS A 24 -2.63 10.87 -0.99
N HIS A 25 -3.08 9.82 -1.69
CA HIS A 25 -3.40 8.55 -1.08
C HIS A 25 -2.56 7.42 -1.68
N THR A 26 -1.58 6.97 -0.91
CA THR A 26 -0.85 5.74 -1.20
C THR A 26 -1.74 4.54 -0.86
N ARG A 27 -1.78 3.57 -1.77
CA ARG A 27 -2.56 2.34 -1.66
C ARG A 27 -1.74 1.14 -2.13
N VAL A 28 -1.96 0.01 -1.48
CA VAL A 28 -1.47 -1.31 -1.92
C VAL A 28 -2.65 -2.03 -2.57
N HIS A 29 -2.50 -2.40 -3.83
CA HIS A 29 -3.53 -3.11 -4.59
C HIS A 29 -3.14 -4.57 -4.73
N ILE A 30 -4.02 -5.50 -4.33
CA ILE A 30 -3.89 -6.92 -4.61
C ILE A 30 -4.97 -7.23 -5.64
N ARG A 31 -4.60 -7.59 -6.87
CA ARG A 31 -5.55 -7.56 -7.99
C ARG A 31 -5.26 -8.62 -9.03
N VAL A 32 -6.34 -9.18 -9.58
CA VAL A 32 -6.34 -10.07 -10.74
C VAL A 32 -6.21 -9.22 -12.01
N TYR A 33 -5.34 -9.64 -12.92
CA TYR A 33 -5.10 -9.00 -14.21
C TYR A 33 -5.66 -9.87 -15.34
N ALA A 34 -6.05 -9.24 -16.45
CA ALA A 34 -6.43 -9.93 -17.66
C ALA A 34 -5.58 -9.41 -18.81
N ALA A 35 -5.13 -10.31 -19.67
CA ALA A 35 -4.46 -9.92 -20.91
C ALA A 35 -5.51 -9.44 -21.93
N ASP A 36 -5.21 -8.36 -22.64
CA ASP A 36 -5.95 -7.99 -23.85
C ASP A 36 -5.53 -8.85 -25.06
N ASP A 37 -6.14 -8.60 -26.21
CA ASP A 37 -5.86 -9.31 -27.47
C ASP A 37 -4.39 -9.21 -27.92
N ARG A 38 -3.63 -8.26 -27.36
CA ARG A 38 -2.20 -8.05 -27.65
C ARG A 38 -1.29 -8.66 -26.57
N GLY A 39 -1.86 -9.35 -25.58
CA GLY A 39 -1.12 -9.93 -24.46
C GLY A 39 -0.73 -8.92 -23.37
N ILE A 40 -1.23 -7.68 -23.42
CA ILE A 40 -0.92 -6.66 -22.42
C ILE A 40 -1.82 -6.87 -21.21
N LEU A 41 -1.22 -6.97 -20.02
CA LEU A 41 -1.95 -7.20 -18.78
C LEU A 41 -2.59 -5.90 -18.25
N HIS A 42 -3.89 -5.95 -18.02
CA HIS A 42 -4.69 -4.87 -17.43
C HIS A 42 -5.32 -5.28 -16.10
N PRO A 43 -5.35 -4.38 -15.11
CA PRO A 43 -6.00 -4.67 -13.82
C PRO A 43 -7.52 -4.84 -14.00
N THR A 44 -8.09 -5.92 -13.46
CA THR A 44 -9.54 -6.16 -13.45
C THR A 44 -10.22 -5.54 -12.23
N LYS A 45 -11.56 -5.60 -12.13
CA LYS A 45 -12.28 -5.21 -10.90
C LYS A 45 -12.02 -6.16 -9.72
N SER A 46 -11.69 -7.42 -9.99
CA SER A 46 -11.39 -8.44 -8.96
C SER A 46 -10.08 -8.12 -8.25
N GLY A 47 -10.20 -7.57 -7.05
CA GLY A 47 -9.07 -7.07 -6.30
C GLY A 47 -9.49 -6.27 -5.08
N VAL A 48 -8.52 -5.96 -4.23
CA VAL A 48 -8.69 -5.04 -3.11
C VAL A 48 -7.64 -3.94 -3.17
N SER A 49 -7.98 -2.79 -2.60
CA SER A 49 -7.09 -1.62 -2.52
C SER A 49 -7.04 -1.18 -1.07
N LEU A 50 -5.85 -1.29 -0.48
CA LEU A 50 -5.62 -1.23 0.96
C LEU A 50 -4.84 0.03 1.31
N LYS A 51 -5.17 0.65 2.44
CA LYS A 51 -4.31 1.67 3.04
C LYS A 51 -3.05 1.01 3.62
N PRO A 52 -1.91 1.72 3.72
CA PRO A 52 -0.67 1.17 4.29
C PRO A 52 -0.85 0.48 5.66
N GLU A 53 -1.60 1.11 6.56
CA GLU A 53 -1.88 0.58 7.90
C GLU A 53 -2.77 -0.67 7.89
N VAL A 54 -3.66 -0.78 6.89
CA VAL A 54 -4.49 -1.97 6.67
C VAL A 54 -3.66 -3.10 6.06
N TRP A 55 -2.73 -2.78 5.15
CA TRP A 55 -1.77 -3.74 4.58
C TRP A 55 -0.89 -4.37 5.66
N SER A 56 -0.28 -3.56 6.54
CA SER A 56 0.53 -4.08 7.65
C SER A 56 -0.30 -4.94 8.61
N ALA A 57 -1.53 -4.52 8.95
CA ALA A 57 -2.40 -5.29 9.83
C ALA A 57 -2.90 -6.60 9.18
N LEU A 58 -3.11 -6.60 7.87
CA LEU A 58 -3.47 -7.79 7.10
C LEU A 58 -2.33 -8.82 7.16
N HIS A 59 -1.10 -8.39 6.88
CA HIS A 59 0.07 -9.28 6.96
C HIS A 59 0.19 -9.90 8.35
N SER A 60 0.21 -9.09 9.42
CA SER A 60 0.32 -9.62 10.79
C SER A 60 -0.77 -10.64 11.13
N LYS A 61 -2.00 -10.46 10.63
CA LYS A 61 -3.08 -11.43 10.84
C LYS A 61 -2.88 -12.69 10.02
N LEU A 62 -2.49 -12.58 8.75
CA LEU A 62 -2.21 -13.72 7.89
C LEU A 62 -0.98 -14.53 8.34
N SER A 63 0.06 -13.90 8.88
CA SER A 63 1.24 -14.60 9.43
C SER A 63 0.91 -15.50 10.62
N CYS A 64 -0.15 -15.18 11.37
CA CYS A 64 -0.64 -15.99 12.49
C CYS A 64 -1.81 -16.90 12.10
N PHE A 65 -2.27 -16.82 10.85
CA PHE A 65 -3.45 -17.52 10.40
C PHE A 65 -3.11 -18.97 10.09
N ARG A 66 -3.92 -19.91 10.62
CA ARG A 66 -3.78 -21.34 10.37
C ARG A 66 -5.01 -21.83 9.63
N PRO A 67 -5.02 -21.80 8.29
CA PRO A 67 -6.22 -22.01 7.48
C PRO A 67 -6.91 -23.36 7.72
N ARG A 68 -6.13 -24.40 8.09
CA ARG A 68 -6.64 -25.76 8.35
C ARG A 68 -7.13 -25.99 9.79
N GLU A 69 -6.89 -25.06 10.71
CA GLU A 69 -7.39 -25.14 12.09
C GLU A 69 -8.68 -24.30 12.25
N ASP A 70 -8.81 -23.22 11.46
CA ASP A 70 -9.89 -22.24 11.56
C ASP A 70 -10.90 -22.31 10.39
N PHE A 71 -11.49 -23.49 10.14
CA PHE A 71 -12.46 -23.72 9.05
C PHE A 71 -13.61 -22.69 9.07
N GLU A 72 -13.92 -22.12 7.91
CA GLU A 72 -14.98 -21.10 7.71
C GLU A 72 -14.90 -19.85 8.60
N SER A 73 -13.75 -19.59 9.21
CA SER A 73 -13.55 -18.38 10.00
C SER A 73 -13.53 -17.12 9.12
N ALA A 74 -14.01 -16.02 9.68
CA ALA A 74 -13.88 -14.70 9.10
C ALA A 74 -13.29 -13.73 10.13
N PHE A 75 -12.41 -12.86 9.68
CA PHE A 75 -11.82 -11.83 10.53
C PHE A 75 -11.82 -10.46 9.87
N ILE A 76 -11.96 -9.43 10.70
CA ILE A 76 -12.01 -8.04 10.27
C ILE A 76 -10.67 -7.36 10.57
N ILE A 77 -10.11 -6.70 9.56
CA ILE A 77 -8.88 -5.90 9.65
C ILE A 77 -9.26 -4.42 9.68
N LYS A 78 -8.96 -3.75 10.80
CA LYS A 78 -9.09 -2.28 10.98
C LYS A 78 -10.48 -1.71 10.60
N LYS A 79 -11.54 -2.53 10.61
CA LYS A 79 -12.92 -2.19 10.17
C LYS A 79 -13.09 -1.86 8.67
N ASP A 80 -12.03 -2.03 7.87
CA ASP A 80 -12.01 -1.65 6.44
C ASP A 80 -12.03 -2.89 5.51
N VAL A 81 -11.57 -4.04 6.02
CA VAL A 81 -11.40 -5.27 5.24
C VAL A 81 -11.87 -6.47 6.04
N CYS A 82 -12.51 -7.40 5.37
CA CYS A 82 -12.80 -8.72 5.90
C CYS A 82 -12.04 -9.77 5.09
N VAL A 83 -11.52 -10.77 5.80
CA VAL A 83 -10.91 -11.95 5.20
C VAL A 83 -11.76 -13.15 5.61
N PHE A 84 -12.11 -13.96 4.62
CA PHE A 84 -12.88 -15.19 4.81
C PHE A 84 -11.99 -16.38 4.47
N ASN A 85 -11.98 -17.36 5.36
CA ASN A 85 -11.36 -18.65 5.11
C ASN A 85 -12.33 -19.55 4.35
N HIS A 86 -11.86 -20.12 3.24
CA HIS A 86 -12.58 -21.13 2.45
C HIS A 86 -11.78 -22.43 2.38
N SER A 87 -10.88 -22.66 3.34
CA SER A 87 -10.05 -23.87 3.34
C SER A 87 -10.88 -25.11 3.63
N ASP A 88 -10.58 -26.19 2.92
CA ASP A 88 -11.09 -27.54 3.15
C ASP A 88 -9.92 -28.51 3.44
N LYS A 89 -10.17 -29.83 3.42
CA LYS A 89 -9.13 -30.84 3.73
C LYS A 89 -7.95 -30.82 2.74
N ASP A 90 -8.21 -30.48 1.49
CA ASP A 90 -7.26 -30.64 0.39
C ASP A 90 -6.76 -29.29 -0.14
N ASN A 91 -7.55 -28.22 0.04
CA ASN A 91 -7.26 -26.90 -0.51
C ASN A 91 -7.32 -25.80 0.55
N VAL A 92 -6.34 -24.91 0.51
CA VAL A 92 -6.34 -23.66 1.28
C VAL A 92 -6.72 -22.52 0.35
N SER A 93 -7.74 -21.75 0.71
CA SER A 93 -8.03 -20.50 0.04
C SER A 93 -8.64 -19.47 0.97
N VAL A 94 -8.33 -18.20 0.72
CA VAL A 94 -8.92 -17.07 1.45
C VAL A 94 -9.43 -16.04 0.46
N SER A 95 -10.56 -15.43 0.80
CA SER A 95 -11.03 -14.25 0.06
C SER A 95 -10.84 -12.99 0.90
N ILE A 96 -10.26 -11.96 0.30
CA ILE A 96 -10.09 -10.64 0.90
C ILE A 96 -11.08 -9.69 0.23
N GLN A 97 -11.89 -9.00 1.04
CA GLN A 97 -12.94 -8.12 0.55
C GLN A 97 -13.05 -6.85 1.41
N ARG A 98 -13.31 -5.71 0.78
CA ARG A 98 -13.52 -4.46 1.53
C ARG A 98 -14.91 -4.43 2.15
N ILE A 99 -14.98 -3.88 3.36
CA ILE A 99 -16.22 -3.63 4.09
C ILE A 99 -16.25 -2.16 4.51
N PHE A 100 -17.43 -1.57 4.56
CA PHE A 100 -17.60 -0.22 5.10
C PHE A 100 -18.85 -0.15 5.96
N GLN A 101 -18.81 0.75 6.94
CA GLN A 101 -19.96 1.06 7.76
C GLN A 101 -20.80 2.16 7.10
N ARG A 102 -22.10 1.92 6.96
CA ARG A 102 -23.10 2.87 6.49
C ARG A 102 -23.50 3.85 7.61
N LYS A 103 -24.21 4.93 7.23
CA LYS A 103 -24.70 5.94 8.18
C LYS A 103 -25.67 5.39 9.23
N ASP A 104 -26.41 4.34 8.88
CA ASP A 104 -27.30 3.61 9.78
C ASP A 104 -26.57 2.59 10.67
N SER A 105 -25.24 2.66 10.72
CA SER A 105 -24.35 1.74 11.43
C SER A 105 -24.30 0.31 10.91
N SER A 106 -25.05 -0.03 9.85
CA SER A 106 -24.93 -1.35 9.19
C SER A 106 -23.61 -1.46 8.42
N PHE A 107 -23.14 -2.69 8.22
CA PHE A 107 -21.96 -2.96 7.41
C PHE A 107 -22.35 -3.47 6.03
N GLN A 108 -21.63 -3.03 5.02
CA GLN A 108 -21.81 -3.50 3.65
C GLN A 108 -20.48 -3.91 3.03
N PHE A 109 -20.49 -5.03 2.31
CA PHE A 109 -19.37 -5.47 1.48
C PHE A 109 -19.36 -4.75 0.14
N VAL A 110 -18.16 -4.35 -0.25
CA VAL A 110 -17.84 -3.89 -1.59
C VAL A 110 -17.79 -5.12 -2.50
N PRO A 111 -18.41 -5.12 -3.70
CA PRO A 111 -18.49 -6.31 -4.54
C PRO A 111 -17.12 -6.82 -5.01
N GLU A 112 -16.13 -5.93 -5.14
CA GLU A 112 -14.76 -6.29 -5.45
C GLU A 112 -14.10 -7.11 -4.33
N ARG A 113 -13.64 -8.31 -4.69
CA ARG A 113 -12.87 -9.21 -3.83
C ARG A 113 -11.72 -9.85 -4.59
N VAL A 114 -10.73 -10.35 -3.87
CA VAL A 114 -9.67 -11.22 -4.42
C VAL A 114 -9.70 -12.56 -3.70
N LEU A 115 -9.56 -13.65 -4.44
CA LEU A 115 -9.40 -15.00 -3.91
C LEU A 115 -7.93 -15.39 -4.05
N LEU A 116 -7.32 -15.88 -2.98
CA LEU A 116 -5.93 -16.30 -2.92
C LEU A 116 -5.91 -17.76 -2.47
N ASN A 117 -5.22 -18.63 -3.22
CA ASN A 117 -4.93 -20.00 -2.80
C ASN A 117 -3.70 -20.04 -1.86
N GLY A 118 -3.31 -21.24 -1.42
CA GLY A 118 -2.13 -21.46 -0.57
C GLY A 118 -0.86 -20.86 -1.17
N ASP A 119 -0.54 -21.16 -2.43
CA ASP A 119 0.66 -20.62 -3.10
C ASP A 119 0.62 -19.10 -3.18
N ASN A 120 -0.55 -18.50 -3.45
CA ASN A 120 -0.69 -17.04 -3.48
C ASN A 120 -0.46 -16.42 -2.10
N LEU A 121 -0.83 -17.10 -1.02
CA LEU A 121 -0.61 -16.64 0.34
C LEU A 121 0.86 -16.67 0.71
N ASP A 122 1.57 -17.73 0.34
CA ASP A 122 3.01 -17.85 0.56
C ASP A 122 3.75 -16.74 -0.20
N GLN A 123 3.41 -16.52 -1.48
CA GLN A 123 3.99 -15.42 -2.26
C GLN A 123 3.62 -14.03 -1.72
N LEU A 124 2.41 -13.85 -1.18
CA LEU A 124 2.01 -12.61 -0.51
C LEU A 124 2.84 -12.35 0.74
N HIS A 125 3.14 -13.40 1.51
CA HIS A 125 4.00 -13.31 2.69
C HIS A 125 5.44 -12.97 2.30
N ASP A 126 6.02 -13.69 1.34
CA ASP A 126 7.39 -13.50 0.88
C ASP A 126 7.63 -12.11 0.27
N SER A 127 6.60 -11.54 -0.38
CA SER A 127 6.67 -10.21 -0.98
C SER A 127 6.45 -9.07 0.03
N TYR A 128 6.08 -9.36 1.29
CA TYR A 128 5.65 -8.34 2.26
C TYR A 128 6.68 -7.22 2.47
N GLU A 129 7.92 -7.56 2.78
CA GLU A 129 8.97 -6.57 3.08
C GLU A 129 9.31 -5.71 1.86
N LEU A 130 9.28 -6.29 0.66
CA LEU A 130 9.50 -5.56 -0.59
C LEU A 130 8.37 -4.57 -0.86
N VAL A 131 7.12 -5.00 -0.68
CA VAL A 131 5.94 -4.13 -0.81
C VAL A 131 5.97 -3.02 0.24
N LEU A 132 6.29 -3.35 1.50
CA LEU A 132 6.40 -2.37 2.59
C LEU A 132 7.48 -1.33 2.31
N LYS A 133 8.64 -1.75 1.80
CA LYS A 133 9.69 -0.84 1.33
C LYS A 133 9.19 0.08 0.22
N CYS A 134 8.46 -0.46 -0.77
CA CYS A 134 7.88 0.33 -1.85
C CYS A 134 6.87 1.36 -1.32
N VAL A 135 6.01 0.98 -0.39
CA VAL A 135 5.06 1.89 0.30
C VAL A 135 5.79 3.02 1.00
N LYS A 136 6.81 2.70 1.81
CA LYS A 136 7.63 3.71 2.52
C LYS A 136 8.29 4.68 1.54
N ASN A 137 8.89 4.16 0.46
CA ASN A 137 9.51 4.98 -0.57
C ASN A 137 8.50 5.90 -1.25
N LYS A 138 7.33 5.40 -1.66
CA LYS A 138 6.29 6.22 -2.29
C LYS A 138 5.77 7.33 -1.36
N LEU A 139 5.51 7.01 -0.09
CA LEU A 139 5.08 8.00 0.90
C LEU A 139 6.15 9.07 1.13
N LEU A 140 7.40 8.66 1.25
CA LEU A 140 8.53 9.58 1.43
C LEU A 140 8.71 10.48 0.22
N THR A 141 8.84 9.89 -0.98
CA THR A 141 9.00 10.64 -2.24
C THR A 141 7.86 11.64 -2.42
N TYR A 142 6.62 11.20 -2.23
CA TYR A 142 5.46 12.09 -2.38
C TYR A 142 5.48 13.25 -1.36
N THR A 143 5.76 12.96 -0.09
CA THR A 143 5.84 13.97 0.96
C THR A 143 6.92 15.00 0.68
N LEU A 144 8.10 14.55 0.25
CA LEU A 144 9.21 15.42 -0.13
C LEU A 144 8.86 16.25 -1.36
N SER A 145 8.28 15.66 -2.40
CA SER A 145 7.88 16.38 -3.60
C SER A 145 6.85 17.47 -3.29
N GLU A 146 5.80 17.19 -2.52
CA GLU A 146 4.82 18.21 -2.12
C GLU A 146 5.48 19.35 -1.34
N TYR A 147 6.40 19.01 -0.44
CA TYR A 147 7.09 20.02 0.36
C TYR A 147 8.02 20.89 -0.49
N VAL A 148 8.83 20.29 -1.36
CA VAL A 148 9.70 21.02 -2.29
C VAL A 148 8.87 21.95 -3.17
N MET A 149 7.78 21.45 -3.76
CA MET A 149 6.89 22.27 -4.58
C MET A 149 6.31 23.44 -3.77
N ALA A 150 5.86 23.19 -2.54
CA ALA A 150 5.33 24.25 -1.67
C ALA A 150 6.39 25.29 -1.27
N GLU A 151 7.65 24.91 -1.09
CA GLU A 151 8.74 25.86 -0.85
C GLU A 151 9.11 26.63 -2.12
N VAL A 152 9.15 25.97 -3.28
CA VAL A 152 9.37 26.61 -4.58
C VAL A 152 8.29 27.65 -4.86
N ASP A 153 7.02 27.33 -4.61
CA ASP A 153 5.88 28.24 -4.81
C ASP A 153 5.93 29.47 -3.87
N ARG A 154 6.66 29.40 -2.76
CA ARG A 154 6.86 30.53 -1.84
C ARG A 154 7.98 31.46 -2.27
N LEU A 155 8.83 31.04 -3.21
CA LEU A 155 9.86 31.89 -3.75
C LEU A 155 9.21 32.93 -4.68
N PRO A 156 9.63 34.21 -4.61
CA PRO A 156 9.06 35.25 -5.47
C PRO A 156 9.23 34.87 -6.95
N GLU A 157 8.22 35.16 -7.78
CA GLU A 157 8.25 35.01 -9.24
C GLU A 157 9.39 35.86 -9.83
N ILE A 158 10.56 35.25 -9.92
CA ILE A 158 11.70 35.70 -10.69
C ILE A 158 12.17 34.44 -11.41
N ASP A 159 12.64 34.56 -12.66
CA ASP A 159 13.23 33.52 -13.54
C ASP A 159 14.36 32.68 -12.87
N SER A 160 14.12 32.10 -11.69
CA SER A 160 15.13 31.95 -10.62
C SER A 160 15.32 30.51 -10.15
N PHE A 161 14.71 29.52 -10.81
CA PHE A 161 15.12 28.14 -10.57
C PHE A 161 16.62 27.96 -10.84
N TYR A 162 17.18 28.73 -11.79
CA TYR A 162 18.63 28.84 -12.01
C TYR A 162 19.38 29.53 -10.87
N TYR A 163 18.83 30.60 -10.27
CA TYR A 163 19.52 31.38 -9.21
C TYR A 163 19.50 30.69 -7.83
N VAL A 164 18.47 29.90 -7.52
CA VAL A 164 18.38 29.12 -6.27
C VAL A 164 19.38 27.98 -6.26
N VAL A 165 19.62 27.36 -7.43
CA VAL A 165 20.64 26.32 -7.59
C VAL A 165 22.05 26.93 -7.68
N ASP A 166 22.21 28.13 -8.24
CA ASP A 166 23.51 28.81 -8.37
C ASP A 166 23.97 29.53 -7.09
N SER A 167 23.09 29.83 -6.14
CA SER A 167 23.48 30.42 -4.85
C SER A 167 23.62 29.36 -3.77
N LEU A 168 24.82 29.23 -3.20
CA LEU A 168 25.10 28.35 -2.05
C LEU A 168 24.13 28.54 -0.88
N HIS A 169 23.60 29.76 -0.72
CA HIS A 169 22.67 30.11 0.33
C HIS A 169 21.26 29.54 0.09
N GLY A 170 20.70 29.69 -1.12
CA GLY A 170 19.38 29.14 -1.46
C GLY A 170 19.36 27.60 -1.42
N LEU A 171 20.46 26.96 -1.84
CA LEU A 171 20.61 25.51 -1.74
C LEU A 171 20.71 25.04 -0.29
N HIS A 172 21.40 25.80 0.58
CA HIS A 172 21.49 25.49 2.01
C HIS A 172 20.13 25.65 2.72
N GLU A 173 19.37 26.71 2.44
CA GLU A 173 18.02 26.90 3.00
C GLU A 173 17.06 25.79 2.57
N LEU A 174 17.07 25.42 1.29
CA LEU A 174 16.29 24.30 0.77
C LEU A 174 16.69 22.98 1.45
N PHE A 175 18.00 22.73 1.60
CA PHE A 175 18.53 21.56 2.27
C PHE A 175 18.08 21.48 3.75
N GLU A 176 18.22 22.57 4.51
CA GLU A 176 17.78 22.64 5.91
C GLU A 176 16.26 22.42 6.05
N SER A 177 15.48 22.99 5.13
CA SER A 177 14.02 22.83 5.09
C SER A 177 13.63 21.37 4.78
N LEU A 178 14.31 20.74 3.82
CA LEU A 178 14.16 19.31 3.50
C LEU A 178 14.54 18.41 4.69
N CYS A 179 15.66 18.70 5.36
CA CYS A 179 16.09 17.98 6.55
C CYS A 179 15.05 18.06 7.67
N LYS A 180 14.50 19.24 7.96
CA LYS A 180 13.42 19.41 8.93
C LYS A 180 12.17 18.62 8.55
N CYS A 181 11.79 18.63 7.26
CA CYS A 181 10.65 17.86 6.76
C CYS A 181 10.89 16.35 6.93
N LEU A 182 12.07 15.86 6.56
CA LEU A 182 12.49 14.47 6.76
C LEU A 182 12.44 14.06 8.23
N THR A 183 13.03 14.87 9.11
CA THR A 183 13.01 14.62 10.56
C THR A 183 11.59 14.55 11.08
N LYS A 184 10.71 15.50 10.71
CA LYS A 184 9.30 15.50 11.12
C LYS A 184 8.56 14.26 10.61
N TYR A 185 8.75 13.90 9.34
CA TYR A 185 8.15 12.72 8.73
C TYR A 185 8.59 11.44 9.44
N VAL A 186 9.91 11.28 9.68
CA VAL A 186 10.48 10.14 10.38
C VAL A 186 9.97 10.08 11.82
N SER A 187 9.95 11.19 12.56
CA SER A 187 9.42 11.23 13.94
C SER A 187 7.95 10.80 14.00
N ASN A 188 7.10 11.34 13.12
CA ASN A 188 5.68 10.96 13.08
C ASN A 188 5.48 9.50 12.68
N THR A 189 6.30 9.01 11.74
CA THR A 189 6.25 7.62 11.28
C THR A 189 6.69 6.67 12.40
N ILE A 190 7.78 6.98 13.12
CA ILE A 190 8.23 6.22 14.28
C ILE A 190 7.14 6.21 15.36
N SER A 191 6.47 7.34 15.65
CA SER A 191 5.37 7.38 16.61
C SER A 191 4.17 6.50 16.22
N LEU A 192 3.93 6.26 14.92
CA LEU A 192 2.88 5.35 14.44
C LEU A 192 3.26 3.87 14.59
N PHE A 193 4.55 3.53 14.67
CA PHE A 193 5.04 2.16 14.88
C PHE A 193 5.41 1.84 16.34
N VAL A 194 5.69 2.85 17.16
CA VAL A 194 6.06 2.70 18.59
C VAL A 194 4.84 2.67 19.53
N ASN A 195 3.63 2.99 19.05
CA ASN A 195 2.38 2.79 19.80
C ASN A 195 1.50 1.61 19.30
N PRO A 196 1.91 0.33 19.48
CA PRO A 196 0.97 -0.79 19.49
C PRO A 196 0.42 -1.12 20.88
N LEU A 197 0.86 -0.46 21.95
CA LEU A 197 0.51 -0.81 23.34
C LEU A 197 -0.03 0.40 24.12
N SER A 198 -1.30 0.70 23.88
CA SER A 198 -2.15 1.38 24.87
C SER A 198 -3.56 0.82 24.75
N GLY A 199 -3.68 -0.45 25.13
CA GLY A 199 -4.89 -1.04 25.70
C GLY A 199 -4.66 -1.22 27.19
#